data_AF-A0A6B1DV54-F1
#
_entry.id   AF-A0A6B1DV54-F1
#
_cell.length_a   1.000
_cell.length_b   1.000
_cell.length_c   1.000
_cell.angle_alpha   90.00
_cell.angle_beta   90.00
_cell.angle_gamma   90.00
#
_symmetry.space_group_name_H-M   'P 1'
#
loop_
_entity.id
_entity.type
_entity.pdbx_description
1 polymer ?
#
loop_
_entity_poly.entity_id
_entity_poly.type
_entity_poly.pdbx_seq_one_letter_code
_entity_poly.pdbx_strand_id
1 'polypeptide(L)'
;MFEWLGVLVGIGLLLVVIVRLFDRSAGGKSPPRPLYRPAIQSRPALPTVPPARKGYGRDWKKLSRLVRERDNWTCCACGWQAFGRNRYFIHAHHIVARGRGGSDTPDNLISLCLECHADQPGHRRMRYSPDYQRFMEKRYG
;
A
#
# COMPACT_ATOMS: atom_id res chain seq x y z
N MET A 1 27.49 13.44 58.21
CA MET A 1 27.01 14.28 57.09
C MET A 1 27.31 13.66 55.71
N PHE A 2 27.47 12.33 55.59
CA PHE A 2 27.88 11.68 54.33
C PHE A 2 26.93 10.57 53.84
N GLU A 3 25.92 10.18 54.65
CA GLU A 3 25.02 9.05 54.36
C GLU A 3 23.91 9.39 53.33
N TRP A 4 23.56 10.67 53.16
CA TRP A 4 22.50 11.10 52.22
C TRP A 4 23.00 11.34 50.79
N LEU A 5 24.31 11.54 50.59
CA LEU A 5 24.90 11.75 49.26
C LEU A 5 24.81 10.48 48.40
N GLY A 6 24.96 9.29 48.99
CA GLY A 6 24.88 8.03 48.26
C GLY A 6 23.48 7.72 47.70
N VAL A 7 22.43 8.08 48.44
CA VAL A 7 21.03 7.85 48.04
C VAL A 7 20.65 8.73 46.84
N LEU A 8 21.09 10.00 46.83
CA LEU A 8 20.82 10.93 45.72
C LEU A 8 21.55 10.52 44.43
N VAL A 9 22.79 10.02 44.53
CA VAL A 9 23.54 9.48 43.39
C VAL A 9 22.87 8.22 42.82
N GLY A 10 22.39 7.33 43.68
CA GLY A 10 21.68 6.11 43.27
C GLY A 10 20.35 6.38 42.55
N ILE A 11 19.55 7.33 43.07
CA ILE A 11 18.30 7.75 42.44
C ILE A 11 18.57 8.43 41.09
N GLY A 12 19.61 9.27 41.01
CA GLY A 12 20.02 9.91 39.76
C GLY A 12 20.42 8.89 38.68
N LEU A 13 21.21 7.87 39.02
CA LEU A 13 21.58 6.81 38.08
C LEU A 13 20.38 5.98 37.62
N LEU A 14 19.46 5.65 38.53
CA LEU A 14 18.26 4.88 38.22
C LEU A 14 17.33 5.66 37.27
N LEU A 15 17.14 6.96 37.50
CA LEU A 15 16.35 7.82 36.62
C LEU A 15 16.97 7.95 35.22
N VAL A 16 18.29 8.07 35.12
CA VAL A 16 18.99 8.12 33.81
C VAL A 16 18.82 6.80 33.03
N VAL A 17 18.88 5.65 33.69
CA VAL A 17 18.64 4.35 33.06
C VAL A 17 17.19 4.23 32.58
N ILE A 18 16.21 4.67 33.39
CA ILE A 18 14.79 4.65 33.01
C ILE A 18 14.54 5.54 31.79
N VAL A 19 15.08 6.77 31.74
CA VAL A 19 14.90 7.67 30.58
C VAL A 19 15.53 7.08 29.31
N ARG A 20 16.65 6.36 29.41
CA ARG A 20 17.30 5.67 28.27
C ARG A 20 16.49 4.47 27.75
N LEU A 21 15.65 3.84 28.58
CA LEU A 21 14.81 2.70 28.18
C LEU A 21 13.50 3.12 27.49
N PHE A 22 13.07 4.37 27.64
CA PHE A 22 11.85 4.90 27.03
C PHE A 22 12.06 5.66 25.71
N ASP A 23 13.30 5.90 25.28
CA ASP A 23 13.60 6.63 24.04
C ASP A 23 13.61 5.72 22.81
N ARG A 24 12.53 4.95 22.63
CA ARG A 24 12.31 4.07 21.48
C ARG A 24 11.14 4.55 20.64
N SER A 25 11.13 5.84 20.32
CA SER A 25 10.25 6.42 19.30
C SER A 25 11.05 6.69 18.04
N ALA A 26 11.45 5.62 17.35
CA ALA A 26 11.77 5.71 15.93
C ALA A 26 10.45 5.84 15.17
N GLY A 27 9.84 7.03 15.26
CA GLY A 27 8.73 7.44 14.41
C GLY A 27 9.23 7.56 12.98
N GLY A 28 9.23 6.44 12.26
CA GLY A 28 9.43 6.39 10.82
C GLY A 28 8.32 7.19 10.15
N LYS A 29 8.55 8.49 9.94
CA LYS A 29 7.63 9.34 9.18
C LYS A 29 7.52 8.73 7.79
N SER A 30 6.37 8.16 7.49
CA SER A 30 6.05 7.69 6.14
C SER A 30 6.32 8.86 5.19
N PRO A 31 7.05 8.65 4.08
CA PRO A 31 7.36 9.73 3.15
C PRO A 31 6.05 10.41 2.70
N PRO A 32 6.08 11.73 2.42
CA PRO A 32 4.90 12.45 1.99
C PRO A 32 4.28 11.76 0.78
N ARG A 33 2.99 11.39 0.89
CA ARG A 33 2.25 10.70 -0.16
C ARG A 33 2.25 11.58 -1.41
N PRO A 34 2.70 11.09 -2.58
CA PRO A 34 2.51 11.84 -3.80
C PRO A 34 1.02 12.05 -4.02
N LEU A 35 0.55 13.30 -3.90
CA LEU A 35 -0.75 13.71 -4.40
C LEU A 35 -0.80 13.28 -5.86
N TYR A 36 -1.77 12.42 -6.19
CA TYR A 36 -2.10 11.92 -7.52
C TYR A 36 -1.17 12.46 -8.63
N ARG A 37 0.01 11.86 -8.78
CA ARG A 37 0.77 12.01 -10.01
C ARG A 37 0.25 10.89 -10.90
N PRO A 38 -0.37 11.15 -12.05
CA PRO A 38 -0.66 10.10 -13.00
C PRO A 38 0.70 9.56 -13.46
N ALA A 39 1.21 8.54 -12.76
CA ALA A 39 2.33 7.72 -13.22
C ALA A 39 1.83 6.83 -14.37
N ILE A 40 1.25 7.46 -15.39
CA ILE A 40 1.02 6.88 -16.70
C ILE A 40 2.39 6.74 -17.41
N GLN A 41 3.37 7.55 -17.03
CA GLN A 41 4.62 7.77 -17.76
C GLN A 41 5.67 6.65 -17.64
N SER A 42 5.49 5.68 -16.73
CA SER A 42 6.45 4.58 -16.53
C SER A 42 5.85 3.19 -16.70
N ARG A 43 4.66 3.07 -17.33
CA ARG A 43 4.12 1.76 -17.67
C ARG A 43 5.09 1.07 -18.64
N PRO A 44 5.56 -0.16 -18.36
CA PRO A 44 6.13 -0.97 -19.43
C PRO A 44 5.09 -1.00 -20.56
N ALA A 45 5.55 -0.80 -21.80
CA ALA A 45 4.68 -0.89 -22.96
C ALA A 45 3.86 -2.17 -22.82
N LEU A 46 2.53 -2.03 -22.93
CA LEU A 46 1.64 -3.18 -22.90
C LEU A 46 2.27 -4.25 -23.81
N PRO A 47 2.59 -5.48 -23.35
CA PRO A 47 2.74 -6.57 -24.31
C PRO A 47 1.48 -6.50 -25.15
N THR A 48 1.59 -6.58 -26.49
CA THR A 48 0.46 -6.40 -27.41
C THR A 48 -0.65 -7.38 -27.07
N VAL A 49 -1.48 -7.03 -26.09
CA VAL A 49 -2.68 -7.77 -25.74
C VAL A 49 -3.59 -7.41 -26.91
N PRO A 50 -3.91 -8.37 -27.79
CA PRO A 50 -4.77 -8.07 -28.92
C PRO A 50 -6.02 -7.36 -28.38
N PRO A 51 -6.50 -6.30 -29.06
CA PRO A 51 -7.65 -5.54 -28.60
C PRO A 51 -8.73 -6.55 -28.25
N ALA A 52 -9.12 -6.55 -26.97
CA ALA A 52 -9.99 -7.57 -26.44
C ALA A 52 -11.24 -7.60 -27.32
N ARG A 53 -11.34 -8.65 -28.13
CA ARG A 53 -12.54 -9.06 -28.85
C ARG A 53 -13.69 -8.89 -27.86
N LYS A 54 -14.85 -8.36 -28.29
CA LYS A 54 -16.09 -8.19 -27.51
C LYS A 54 -16.47 -9.47 -26.72
N GLY A 55 -15.76 -9.79 -25.64
CA GLY A 55 -15.58 -11.19 -25.26
C GLY A 55 -14.98 -11.46 -23.88
N TYR A 56 -14.39 -10.47 -23.18
CA TYR A 56 -14.33 -10.55 -21.70
C TYR A 56 -15.68 -10.17 -21.11
N GLY A 57 -16.74 -10.84 -21.60
CA GLY A 57 -18.01 -10.87 -20.94
C GLY A 57 -17.86 -11.62 -19.62
N ARG A 58 -18.24 -10.97 -18.52
CA ARG A 58 -18.64 -11.55 -17.22
C ARG A 58 -17.57 -12.11 -16.27
N ASP A 59 -16.33 -12.42 -16.69
CA ASP A 59 -15.34 -13.01 -15.76
C ASP A 59 -14.34 -11.98 -15.20
N TRP A 60 -14.80 -11.17 -14.23
CA TRP A 60 -13.97 -10.20 -13.50
C TRP A 60 -12.74 -10.86 -12.84
N LYS A 61 -12.86 -12.10 -12.37
CA LYS A 61 -11.74 -12.80 -11.71
C LYS A 61 -10.58 -13.01 -12.68
N LYS A 62 -10.87 -13.45 -13.91
CA LYS A 62 -9.86 -13.61 -14.97
C LYS A 62 -9.26 -12.28 -15.39
N LEU A 63 -10.11 -11.28 -15.66
CA LEU A 63 -9.64 -9.96 -16.10
C LEU A 63 -8.77 -9.26 -15.04
N SER A 64 -9.21 -9.26 -13.78
CA SER A 64 -8.46 -8.71 -12.66
C SER A 64 -7.14 -9.44 -12.45
N ARG A 65 -7.10 -10.76 -12.60
CA ARG A 65 -5.86 -11.54 -12.54
C ARG A 65 -4.90 -11.18 -13.68
N LEU A 66 -5.40 -11.13 -14.92
CA LEU A 66 -4.61 -10.78 -16.11
C LEU A 66 -3.93 -9.42 -15.94
N VAL A 67 -4.65 -8.41 -15.46
CA VAL A 67 -4.11 -7.06 -15.23
C VAL A 67 -3.01 -7.06 -14.17
N ARG A 68 -3.19 -7.82 -13.08
CA ARG A 68 -2.18 -7.92 -12.01
C ARG A 68 -0.95 -8.70 -12.42
N GLU A 69 -1.10 -9.73 -13.25
CA GLU A 69 0.01 -10.46 -13.85
C GLU A 69 0.77 -9.60 -14.86
N ARG A 70 0.06 -8.85 -15.71
CA ARG A 70 0.63 -7.85 -16.63
C ARG A 70 1.50 -6.84 -15.88
N ASP A 71 1.01 -6.33 -14.76
CA ASP A 71 1.71 -5.33 -13.94
C ASP A 71 2.75 -5.98 -12.99
N ASN A 72 3.08 -7.27 -13.18
CA ASN A 72 3.99 -8.05 -12.36
C ASN A 72 3.74 -7.90 -10.85
N TRP A 73 2.46 -7.89 -10.46
CA TRP A 73 2.01 -7.69 -9.09
C TRP A 73 2.58 -6.43 -8.42
N THR A 74 2.76 -5.37 -9.22
CA THR A 74 3.32 -4.09 -8.78
C THR A 74 2.26 -3.01 -8.80
N CYS A 75 2.17 -2.23 -7.73
CA CYS A 75 1.30 -1.07 -7.65
C CYS A 75 1.78 -0.01 -8.64
N CYS A 76 0.98 0.33 -9.64
CA CYS A 76 1.34 1.32 -10.65
C CYS A 76 1.41 2.76 -10.11
N ALA A 77 0.87 3.02 -8.91
CA ALA A 77 0.90 4.35 -8.30
C ALA A 77 2.15 4.61 -7.44
N CYS A 78 2.62 3.61 -6.68
CA CYS A 78 3.73 3.78 -5.72
C CYS A 78 4.88 2.79 -5.88
N GLY A 79 4.82 1.88 -6.86
CA GLY A 79 5.87 0.90 -7.13
C GLY A 79 5.99 -0.25 -6.12
N TRP A 80 5.13 -0.31 -5.09
CA TRP A 80 5.16 -1.43 -4.15
C TRP A 80 4.80 -2.75 -4.84
N GLN A 81 5.69 -3.74 -4.78
CA GLN A 81 5.54 -5.03 -5.44
C GLN A 81 5.24 -6.15 -4.45
N ALA A 82 4.26 -6.98 -4.79
CA ALA A 82 3.86 -8.13 -4.00
C ALA A 82 4.47 -9.44 -4.50
N PHE A 83 4.93 -10.28 -3.55
CA PHE A 83 5.51 -11.59 -3.83
C PHE A 83 4.75 -12.72 -3.12
N GLY A 84 4.74 -13.90 -3.74
CA GLY A 84 4.19 -15.13 -3.17
C GLY A 84 2.76 -14.95 -2.64
N ARG A 85 2.55 -15.30 -1.38
CA ARG A 85 1.25 -15.19 -0.70
C ARG A 85 0.77 -13.75 -0.53
N ASN A 86 1.58 -12.71 -0.75
CA ASN A 86 1.17 -11.32 -0.58
C ASN A 86 0.48 -10.72 -1.83
N ARG A 87 0.43 -11.47 -2.94
CA ARG A 87 -0.17 -11.04 -4.21
C ARG A 87 -1.64 -10.62 -4.10
N TYR A 88 -2.36 -11.09 -3.07
CA TYR A 88 -3.73 -10.63 -2.82
C TYR A 88 -3.82 -9.16 -2.42
N PHE A 89 -2.72 -8.53 -1.98
CA PHE A 89 -2.69 -7.11 -1.67
C PHE A 89 -2.68 -6.18 -2.89
N ILE A 90 -2.59 -6.74 -4.10
CA ILE A 90 -2.69 -5.98 -5.34
C ILE A 90 -4.08 -6.21 -5.93
N HIS A 91 -4.80 -5.11 -6.16
CA HIS A 91 -6.15 -5.09 -6.69
C HIS A 91 -6.16 -4.44 -8.09
N ALA A 92 -7.05 -4.90 -8.97
CA ALA A 92 -7.37 -4.18 -10.20
C ALA A 92 -8.38 -3.06 -9.88
N HIS A 93 -8.13 -1.87 -10.40
CA HIS A 93 -8.96 -0.68 -10.27
C HIS A 93 -9.32 -0.12 -11.66
N HIS A 94 -10.57 0.31 -11.85
CA HIS A 94 -11.01 0.96 -13.07
C HIS A 94 -10.52 2.42 -13.12
N ILE A 95 -9.81 2.80 -14.18
CA ILE A 95 -9.33 4.18 -14.39
C ILE A 95 -10.52 5.12 -14.62
N VAL A 96 -11.40 4.76 -15.55
CA VAL A 96 -12.73 5.34 -15.69
C VAL A 96 -13.71 4.41 -15.00
N ALA A 97 -14.41 4.92 -13.98
CA ALA A 97 -15.40 4.15 -13.24
C ALA A 97 -16.52 3.60 -14.14
N ARG A 98 -17.02 2.40 -13.86
CA ARG A 98 -18.11 1.76 -14.64
C ARG A 98 -19.36 2.64 -14.73
N GLY A 99 -19.76 3.27 -13.62
CA GLY A 99 -20.89 4.21 -13.57
C GLY A 99 -20.70 5.50 -14.38
N ARG A 100 -19.48 5.75 -14.87
CA ARG A 100 -19.13 6.87 -15.77
C ARG A 100 -18.76 6.39 -17.18
N GLY A 101 -19.22 5.20 -17.58
CA GLY A 101 -18.97 4.65 -18.92
C GLY A 101 -17.65 3.88 -19.07
N GLY A 102 -16.96 3.59 -17.96
CA GLY A 102 -15.73 2.81 -17.99
C GLY A 102 -15.93 1.35 -18.42
N SER A 103 -15.11 0.89 -19.36
CA SER A 103 -15.14 -0.47 -19.89
C SER A 103 -14.44 -1.49 -18.98
N ASP A 104 -14.87 -2.76 -19.05
CA ASP A 104 -14.17 -3.90 -18.45
C ASP A 104 -13.09 -4.41 -19.42
N THR A 105 -12.13 -3.54 -19.75
CA THR A 105 -10.99 -3.86 -20.63
C THR A 105 -9.67 -3.68 -19.89
N PRO A 106 -8.60 -4.43 -20.27
CA PRO A 106 -7.30 -4.28 -19.63
C PRO A 106 -6.75 -2.84 -19.65
N ASP A 107 -7.07 -2.08 -20.70
CA ASP A 107 -6.61 -0.69 -20.88
C ASP A 107 -7.25 0.27 -19.88
N ASN A 108 -8.50 0.01 -19.49
CA ASN A 108 -9.21 0.77 -18.46
C ASN A 108 -8.94 0.25 -17.04
N LEU A 109 -8.00 -0.69 -16.87
CA LEU A 109 -7.67 -1.26 -15.57
C LEU A 109 -6.20 -1.03 -15.19
N ILE A 110 -5.98 -0.81 -13.90
CA ILE A 110 -4.67 -0.56 -13.29
C ILE A 110 -4.51 -1.37 -12.00
N SER A 111 -3.31 -1.90 -11.75
CA SER A 111 -3.00 -2.58 -10.50
C SER A 111 -2.60 -1.59 -9.40
N LEU A 112 -3.30 -1.62 -8.26
CA LEU A 112 -3.03 -0.78 -7.09
C LEU A 112 -2.88 -1.64 -5.84
N CYS A 113 -1.96 -1.27 -4.95
CA CYS A 113 -1.94 -1.82 -3.59
C CYS A 113 -3.15 -1.33 -2.78
N LEU A 114 -3.48 -1.99 -1.66
CA LEU A 114 -4.64 -1.61 -0.83
C LEU A 114 -4.64 -0.14 -0.40
N GLU A 115 -3.47 0.41 -0.06
CA GLU A 115 -3.35 1.81 0.34
C GLU A 115 -3.66 2.78 -0.80
N CYS A 116 -3.00 2.63 -1.96
CA CYS A 116 -3.27 3.48 -3.11
C CYS A 116 -4.68 3.29 -3.69
N HIS A 117 -5.24 2.09 -3.55
CA HIS A 117 -6.62 1.80 -3.94
C HIS A 117 -7.61 2.49 -3.00
N ALA A 118 -7.38 2.45 -1.69
CA ALA A 118 -8.23 3.14 -0.72
C ALA A 118 -8.21 4.68 -0.87
N ASP A 119 -7.15 5.22 -1.48
CA ASP A 119 -7.03 6.64 -1.83
C ASP A 119 -7.83 7.02 -3.09
N GLN A 120 -8.38 6.06 -3.84
CA GLN A 120 -9.23 6.34 -5.00
C GLN A 120 -10.64 6.80 -4.58
N PRO A 121 -11.30 7.68 -5.37
CA PRO A 121 -12.67 8.10 -5.12
C PRO A 121 -13.63 6.91 -4.94
N GLY A 122 -14.43 6.92 -3.88
CA GLY A 122 -15.37 5.83 -3.57
C GLY A 122 -14.76 4.61 -2.85
N HIS A 123 -13.44 4.54 -2.67
CA HIS A 123 -12.76 3.39 -2.06
C HIS A 123 -12.25 3.63 -0.63
N ARG A 124 -12.50 4.82 -0.05
CA ARG A 124 -12.06 5.18 1.33
C ARG A 124 -12.46 4.15 2.39
N ARG A 125 -13.62 3.48 2.24
CA ARG A 125 -14.10 2.46 3.19
C ARG A 125 -13.17 1.24 3.30
N MET A 126 -12.32 1.00 2.30
CA MET A 126 -11.32 -0.08 2.35
C MET A 126 -10.35 0.07 3.53
N ARG A 127 -10.12 1.29 4.04
CA ARG A 127 -9.26 1.55 5.20
C ARG A 127 -9.71 0.84 6.48
N TYR A 128 -10.98 0.43 6.53
CA TYR A 128 -11.57 -0.26 7.67
C TYR A 128 -11.53 -1.79 7.55
N SER A 129 -11.04 -2.34 6.43
CA SER A 129 -10.97 -3.79 6.26
C SER A 129 -9.80 -4.41 7.03
N PRO A 130 -9.92 -5.65 7.53
CA PRO A 130 -8.79 -6.38 8.09
C PRO A 130 -7.62 -6.54 7.10
N ASP A 131 -7.93 -6.71 5.82
CA ASP A 131 -6.91 -6.82 4.76
C ASP A 131 -6.07 -5.55 4.66
N TYR A 132 -6.69 -4.38 4.83
CA TYR A 132 -5.96 -3.11 4.84
C TYR A 132 -4.99 -3.05 6.02
N GLN A 133 -5.41 -3.48 7.21
CA GLN A 133 -4.53 -3.52 8.38
C GLN A 133 -3.35 -4.48 8.17
N ARG A 134 -3.62 -5.69 7.66
CA ARG A 134 -2.56 -6.65 7.29
C ARG A 134 -1.60 -6.09 6.24
N PHE A 135 -2.11 -5.32 5.28
CA PHE A 135 -1.29 -4.66 4.28
C PHE A 135 -0.39 -3.59 4.91
N MET A 136 -0.91 -2.76 5.81
CA MET A 136 -0.14 -1.71 6.48
C MET A 136 0.97 -2.30 7.33
N GLU A 137 0.68 -3.36 8.09
CA GLU A 137 1.68 -4.14 8.83
C GLU A 137 2.72 -4.71 7.87
N LYS A 138 2.30 -5.34 6.75
CA LYS A 138 3.25 -5.92 5.80
C LYS A 138 4.14 -4.88 5.11
N ARG A 139 3.64 -3.65 4.92
CA ARG A 139 4.34 -2.59 4.20
C ARG A 139 5.26 -1.76 5.09
N TYR A 140 4.88 -1.54 6.34
CA TYR A 140 5.54 -0.57 7.22
C TYR A 140 5.95 -1.13 8.59
N GLY A 141 5.45 -2.32 8.98
CA GLY A 141 5.87 -3.04 10.18
C GLY A 141 7.08 -3.92 9.89
#